data_AF-A0A161S445-F1
#
_entry.id   AF-A0A161S445-F1
#
_cell.length_a   1.000
_cell.length_b   1.000
_cell.length_c   1.000
_cell.angle_alpha   90.00
_cell.angle_beta   90.00
_cell.angle_gamma   90.00
#
_symmetry.space_group_name_H-M   'P 1'
#
loop_
_entity.id
_entity.type
_entity.pdbx_description
1 polymer ?
#
loop_
_entity_poly.entity_id
_entity_poly.type
_entity_poly.pdbx_seq_one_letter_code
_entity_poly.pdbx_strand_id
1 'polypeptide(L)'
;MAVYGKMVITQQGLALYAAAQTGVQLNFTRMQIGAGRLAEGQDPTKLTAIISPISFFPITSISSKDNIAFVKGIFENKSITAPTYTCELGLFAQDPNAGEILFAYANAGGQGDTIPPISSGPLSKQYQINAAVGNAPNVTATIPADAYIPSTEKGAADGVAPLDRNKKVPLTHIPAISAESITLTSPNFVSKNVKDGMDELSGRTKAADSTAQSAQQRANACLPKNGSEPMTGRLVVPAGPGGGVHFPNDAFGGNGDTASITLRQKSGEDQELTIEVQNDPTDTINFITPSNTGLKANGNTVWHAGNHGWGSGLNADVLRGMAPADQAYGNSIVQRRADGGTDVATIYASNWLRSRGQTGWYSEDYGGGWHMTDSTWIRAYNGKSVHTSGHLSADGDIYLRGTPLVATRLNNGMLEFWNGSGWQPMGGVKYVQRGEANVNTESVVNVRIDPVNINKSFVNFPNTGGTTTTSYPNGYARLIDSTTLQIRAAVWGTYQYEIVEHY
;
A
#
# COMPACT_ATOMS: atom_id res chain seq x y z
N MET A 1 64.32 -65.38 69.23
CA MET A 1 63.60 -64.11 69.10
C MET A 1 63.68 -63.40 70.44
N ALA A 2 64.14 -62.15 70.44
CA ALA A 2 64.32 -61.37 71.67
C ALA A 2 62.98 -61.20 72.40
N VAL A 3 63.02 -61.32 73.74
CA VAL A 3 61.87 -61.04 74.60
C VAL A 3 62.08 -59.67 75.24
N TYR A 4 61.49 -58.64 74.62
CA TYR A 4 61.53 -57.29 75.17
C TYR A 4 60.54 -57.17 76.33
N GLY A 5 60.98 -56.60 77.46
CA GLY A 5 60.12 -56.28 78.58
C GLY A 5 59.13 -55.14 78.26
N LYS A 6 58.46 -54.64 79.31
CA LYS A 6 57.56 -53.48 79.17
C LYS A 6 58.35 -52.28 78.64
N MET A 7 57.88 -51.73 77.53
CA MET A 7 58.46 -50.56 76.89
C MET A 7 58.15 -49.31 77.73
N VAL A 8 59.16 -48.52 78.06
CA VAL A 8 59.09 -47.39 79.00
C VAL A 8 59.23 -46.07 78.24
N ILE A 9 58.31 -45.12 78.48
CA ILE A 9 58.38 -43.78 77.91
C ILE A 9 59.44 -42.96 78.64
N THR A 10 60.34 -42.30 77.90
CA THR A 10 61.39 -41.46 78.49
C THR A 10 60.81 -40.14 79.01
N GLN A 11 61.57 -39.38 79.79
CA GLN A 11 61.12 -38.07 80.28
C GLN A 11 60.86 -37.10 79.11
N GLN A 12 61.67 -37.14 78.06
CA GLN A 12 61.46 -36.37 76.83
C GLN A 12 60.22 -36.86 76.06
N GLY A 13 60.03 -38.18 75.96
CA GLY A 13 58.84 -38.76 75.34
C GLY A 13 57.55 -38.45 76.11
N LEU A 14 57.61 -38.41 77.44
CA LEU A 14 56.47 -38.06 78.29
C LEU A 14 56.08 -36.58 78.12
N ALA A 15 57.06 -35.69 77.99
CA ALA A 15 56.82 -34.27 77.70
C ALA A 15 56.15 -34.10 76.32
N LEU A 16 56.65 -34.77 75.28
CA LEU A 16 56.04 -34.74 73.95
C LEU A 16 54.65 -35.39 73.93
N TYR A 17 54.46 -36.49 74.67
CA TYR A 17 53.16 -37.14 74.86
C TYR A 17 52.14 -36.18 75.50
N ALA A 18 52.55 -35.42 76.53
CA ALA A 18 51.70 -34.43 77.18
C ALA A 18 51.36 -33.26 76.24
N ALA A 19 52.34 -32.77 75.48
CA ALA A 19 52.13 -31.74 74.46
C ALA A 19 51.16 -32.22 73.36
N ALA A 20 51.23 -33.50 73.00
CA ALA A 20 50.35 -34.10 72.01
C ALA A 20 48.87 -34.13 72.45
N GLN A 21 48.60 -34.23 73.76
CA GLN A 21 47.23 -34.12 74.29
C GLN A 21 46.64 -32.71 74.11
N THR A 22 47.49 -31.69 73.95
CA THR A 22 47.08 -30.29 73.75
C THR A 22 47.00 -29.87 72.28
N GLY A 23 47.18 -30.82 71.35
CA GLY A 23 47.04 -30.60 69.90
C GLY A 23 48.35 -30.58 69.10
N VAL A 24 49.51 -30.70 69.74
CA VAL A 24 50.80 -30.87 69.04
C VAL A 24 50.83 -32.22 68.33
N GLN A 25 51.28 -32.25 67.07
CA GLN A 25 51.33 -33.49 66.31
C GLN A 25 52.39 -34.43 66.88
N LEU A 26 51.99 -35.63 67.27
CA LEU A 26 52.92 -36.68 67.69
C LEU A 26 53.38 -37.43 66.44
N ASN A 27 54.57 -37.10 65.95
CA ASN A 27 55.14 -37.72 64.76
C ASN A 27 56.30 -38.67 65.10
N PHE A 28 56.08 -39.97 64.95
CA PHE A 28 57.15 -40.96 65.09
C PHE A 28 58.02 -41.01 63.83
N THR A 29 59.33 -41.03 63.99
CA THR A 29 60.26 -40.86 62.86
C THR A 29 60.93 -42.16 62.44
N ARG A 30 61.38 -42.97 63.41
CA ARG A 30 62.07 -44.24 63.17
C ARG A 30 62.09 -45.14 64.40
N MET A 31 62.45 -46.40 64.18
CA MET A 31 62.82 -47.34 65.25
C MET A 31 64.32 -47.62 65.20
N GLN A 32 64.91 -48.00 66.33
CA GLN A 32 66.32 -48.34 66.39
C GLN A 32 66.56 -49.51 67.34
N ILE A 33 67.48 -50.40 66.94
CA ILE A 33 67.94 -51.53 67.74
C ILE A 33 69.35 -51.29 68.26
N GLY A 34 69.69 -51.92 69.39
CA GLY A 34 70.98 -51.80 70.05
C GLY A 34 71.39 -53.03 70.85
N ALA A 35 72.64 -53.05 71.31
CA ALA A 35 73.26 -54.15 72.07
C ALA A 35 73.53 -53.81 73.55
N GLY A 36 73.18 -52.60 73.97
CA GLY A 36 73.47 -52.07 75.30
C GLY A 36 72.64 -52.72 76.39
N ARG A 37 73.22 -52.80 77.57
CA ARG A 37 72.57 -53.32 78.77
C ARG A 37 72.43 -52.19 79.78
N LEU A 38 71.29 -52.13 80.45
CA LEU A 38 71.10 -51.22 81.58
C LEU A 38 72.07 -51.63 82.69
N ALA A 39 72.84 -50.67 83.20
CA ALA A 39 73.66 -50.87 84.39
C ALA A 39 72.75 -51.08 85.63
N GLU A 40 73.25 -51.75 86.66
CA GLU A 40 72.48 -52.01 87.87
C GLU A 40 72.01 -50.70 88.52
N GLY A 41 70.70 -50.54 88.69
CA GLY A 41 70.07 -49.31 89.22
C GLY A 41 69.87 -48.16 88.21
N GLN A 42 70.21 -48.35 86.92
CA GLN A 42 70.00 -47.32 85.90
C GLN A 42 68.51 -47.17 85.54
N ASP A 43 68.00 -45.94 85.63
CA ASP A 43 66.62 -45.60 85.29
C ASP A 43 66.45 -45.35 83.77
N PRO A 44 65.70 -46.20 83.04
CA PRO A 44 65.51 -46.06 81.60
C PRO A 44 64.70 -44.82 81.21
N THR A 45 63.95 -44.19 82.13
CA THR A 45 63.18 -42.98 81.82
C THR A 45 64.07 -41.76 81.55
N LYS A 46 65.32 -41.77 82.03
CA LYS A 46 66.28 -40.66 81.87
C LYS A 46 67.13 -40.77 80.60
N LEU A 47 66.93 -41.82 79.80
CA LEU A 47 67.67 -42.00 78.56
C LEU A 47 67.19 -41.01 77.49
N THR A 48 68.14 -40.39 76.82
CA THR A 48 67.90 -39.49 75.67
C THR A 48 68.31 -40.14 74.34
N ALA A 49 69.03 -41.27 74.39
CA ALA A 49 69.44 -42.08 73.25
C ALA A 49 69.57 -43.57 73.64
N ILE A 50 69.63 -44.47 72.65
CA ILE A 50 69.94 -45.90 72.87
C ILE A 50 71.39 -46.04 73.36
N ILE A 51 71.65 -46.98 74.29
CA ILE A 51 72.93 -47.08 74.99
C ILE A 51 74.05 -47.53 74.05
N SER A 52 73.81 -48.57 73.22
CA SER A 52 74.76 -49.04 72.22
C SER A 52 74.03 -49.32 70.90
N PRO A 53 73.79 -48.30 70.06
CA PRO A 53 73.02 -48.44 68.83
C PRO A 53 73.70 -49.37 67.82
N ILE A 54 72.93 -50.24 67.18
CA ILE A 54 73.37 -51.11 66.08
C ILE A 54 72.92 -50.51 64.74
N SER A 55 71.61 -50.35 64.56
CA SER A 55 71.02 -49.84 63.31
C SER A 55 69.64 -49.27 63.58
N PHE A 56 69.23 -48.30 62.77
CA PHE A 56 67.85 -47.83 62.72
C PHE A 56 67.13 -48.41 61.50
N PHE A 57 65.80 -48.38 61.53
CA PHE A 57 64.94 -48.77 60.42
C PHE A 57 63.67 -47.92 60.41
N PRO A 58 63.10 -47.65 59.22
CA PRO A 58 61.96 -46.78 59.09
C PRO A 58 60.67 -47.41 59.62
N ILE A 59 59.72 -46.55 59.96
CA ILE A 59 58.35 -46.97 60.24
C ILE A 59 57.68 -47.26 58.90
N THR A 60 57.07 -48.44 58.78
CA THR A 60 56.39 -48.90 57.56
C THR A 60 54.88 -48.73 57.66
N SER A 61 54.34 -48.71 58.88
CA SER A 61 52.90 -48.51 59.11
C SER A 61 52.68 -47.95 60.51
N ILE A 62 51.64 -47.10 60.63
CA ILE A 62 51.09 -46.68 61.89
C ILE A 62 49.57 -46.77 61.82
N SER A 63 48.97 -47.25 62.91
CA SER A 63 47.52 -47.18 63.14
C SER A 63 47.28 -46.90 64.61
N SER A 64 46.16 -46.24 64.93
CA SER A 64 45.84 -45.88 66.32
C SER A 64 44.46 -46.43 66.69
N LYS A 65 44.37 -47.12 67.82
CA LYS A 65 43.12 -47.65 68.38
C LYS A 65 43.21 -47.70 69.90
N ASP A 66 42.11 -47.37 70.58
CA ASP A 66 41.99 -47.44 72.05
C ASP A 66 43.15 -46.73 72.80
N ASN A 67 43.50 -45.51 72.36
CA ASN A 67 44.57 -44.65 72.91
C ASN A 67 46.00 -45.23 72.81
N ILE A 68 46.19 -46.23 71.94
CA ILE A 68 47.48 -46.85 71.64
C ILE A 68 47.78 -46.70 70.15
N ALA A 69 49.00 -46.24 69.83
CA ALA A 69 49.55 -46.26 68.50
C ALA A 69 50.30 -47.58 68.25
N PHE A 70 49.83 -48.33 67.26
CA PHE A 70 50.45 -49.53 66.73
C PHE A 70 51.42 -49.11 65.63
N VAL A 71 52.67 -48.89 66.02
CA VAL A 71 53.74 -48.50 65.10
C VAL A 71 54.47 -49.76 64.66
N LYS A 72 54.56 -49.99 63.35
CA LYS A 72 55.25 -51.15 62.77
C LYS A 72 56.46 -50.68 61.96
N GLY A 73 57.57 -51.39 62.09
CA GLY A 73 58.76 -51.21 61.28
C GLY A 73 59.35 -52.56 60.89
N ILE A 74 60.01 -52.62 59.74
CA ILE A 74 60.68 -53.83 59.29
C ILE A 74 62.18 -53.58 59.36
N PHE A 75 62.87 -54.39 60.15
CA PHE A 75 64.32 -54.42 60.17
C PHE A 75 64.85 -55.48 59.20
N GLU A 76 65.88 -55.12 58.44
CA GLU A 76 66.58 -56.04 57.56
C GLU A 76 68.07 -56.08 57.94
N ASN A 77 68.69 -57.25 57.91
CA ASN A 77 70.10 -57.41 58.29
C ASN A 77 71.11 -56.89 57.24
N LYS A 78 70.68 -56.06 56.27
CA LYS A 78 71.49 -55.57 55.13
C LYS A 78 72.82 -54.96 55.53
N SER A 79 72.86 -54.25 56.66
CA SER A 79 74.04 -53.54 57.16
C SER A 79 74.84 -54.33 58.22
N ILE A 80 74.45 -55.57 58.53
CA ILE A 80 75.09 -56.39 59.57
C ILE A 80 76.10 -57.33 58.93
N THR A 81 77.39 -57.16 59.26
CA THR A 81 78.51 -57.90 58.63
C THR A 81 79.07 -59.03 59.48
N ALA A 82 78.72 -59.11 60.77
CA ALA A 82 79.05 -60.21 61.68
C ALA A 82 77.84 -60.55 62.59
N PRO A 83 77.75 -61.77 63.15
CA PRO A 83 76.69 -62.11 64.11
C PRO A 83 76.65 -61.10 65.26
N THR A 84 75.55 -60.36 65.37
CA THR A 84 75.42 -59.24 66.31
C THR A 84 74.29 -59.49 67.27
N TYR A 85 74.58 -59.49 68.57
CA TYR A 85 73.57 -59.62 69.62
C TYR A 85 72.81 -58.30 69.81
N THR A 86 71.48 -58.36 69.83
CA THR A 86 70.59 -57.20 70.05
C THR A 86 69.72 -57.43 71.29
N CYS A 87 69.66 -56.43 72.15
CA CYS A 87 68.80 -56.42 73.32
C CYS A 87 68.14 -55.07 73.62
N GLU A 88 68.32 -54.05 72.77
CA GLU A 88 67.66 -52.75 72.91
C GLU A 88 66.70 -52.50 71.74
N LEU A 89 65.58 -51.85 72.03
CA LEU A 89 64.65 -51.33 71.03
C LEU A 89 64.18 -49.94 71.48
N GLY A 90 64.30 -48.96 70.60
CA GLY A 90 63.84 -47.59 70.84
C GLY A 90 62.93 -47.09 69.74
N LEU A 91 61.92 -46.31 70.15
CA LEU A 91 61.03 -45.57 69.26
C LEU A 91 61.40 -44.08 69.34
N PHE A 92 61.62 -43.46 68.18
CA PHE A 92 61.97 -42.05 68.08
C PHE A 92 60.79 -41.22 67.57
N ALA A 93 60.71 -39.98 68.04
CA ALA A 93 59.70 -39.02 67.63
C ALA A 93 60.30 -37.63 67.43
N GLN A 94 59.66 -36.84 66.58
CA GLN A 94 60.04 -35.45 66.36
C GLN A 94 59.39 -34.56 67.42
N ASP A 95 60.20 -33.94 68.28
CA ASP A 95 59.78 -32.82 69.12
C ASP A 95 59.99 -31.51 68.35
N PRO A 96 58.99 -30.61 68.31
CA PRO A 96 59.11 -29.33 67.61
C PRO A 96 60.23 -28.41 68.12
N ASN A 97 60.62 -28.54 69.39
CA ASN A 97 61.60 -27.67 70.05
C ASN A 97 62.95 -28.36 70.25
N ALA A 98 62.95 -29.66 70.57
CA ALA A 98 64.16 -30.42 70.92
C ALA A 98 64.76 -31.23 69.76
N GLY A 99 64.08 -31.31 68.61
CA GLY A 99 64.52 -32.15 67.50
C GLY A 99 64.05 -33.61 67.64
N GLU A 100 64.73 -34.55 67.00
CA GLU A 100 64.40 -35.98 67.14
C GLU A 100 64.82 -36.48 68.52
N ILE A 101 63.84 -36.97 69.29
CA ILE A 101 64.04 -37.47 70.65
C ILE A 101 63.78 -38.98 70.73
N LEU A 102 64.42 -39.65 71.68
CA LEU A 102 64.05 -41.02 72.06
C LEU A 102 62.74 -40.95 72.84
N PHE A 103 61.62 -41.27 72.18
CA PHE A 103 60.30 -41.22 72.79
C PHE A 103 60.15 -42.32 73.85
N ALA A 104 60.59 -43.53 73.53
CA ALA A 104 60.41 -44.65 74.42
C ALA A 104 61.41 -45.79 74.13
N TYR A 105 61.71 -46.58 75.17
CA TYR A 105 62.80 -47.54 75.20
C TYR A 105 62.40 -48.88 75.83
N ALA A 106 62.87 -49.99 75.26
CA ALA A 106 62.80 -51.32 75.85
C ALA A 106 64.16 -52.02 75.82
N ASN A 107 64.43 -52.81 76.85
CA ASN A 107 65.61 -53.68 76.93
C ASN A 107 65.17 -55.13 77.22
N ALA A 108 65.80 -56.09 76.55
CA ALA A 108 65.55 -57.53 76.70
C ALA A 108 66.48 -58.20 77.74
N GLY A 109 67.39 -57.46 78.36
CA GLY A 109 68.38 -57.97 79.32
C GLY A 109 69.22 -59.10 78.72
N GLY A 110 69.25 -60.25 79.40
CA GLY A 110 69.91 -61.46 78.89
C GLY A 110 69.13 -62.23 77.80
N GLN A 111 67.87 -61.84 77.52
CA GLN A 111 66.95 -62.54 76.61
C GLN A 111 66.89 -61.88 75.22
N GLY A 112 67.97 -61.22 74.80
CA GLY A 112 68.14 -60.68 73.44
C GLY A 112 68.25 -61.76 72.35
N ASP A 113 68.32 -61.31 71.10
CA ASP A 113 68.43 -62.17 69.92
C ASP A 113 69.77 -61.95 69.23
N THR A 114 70.28 -62.95 68.52
CA THR A 114 71.44 -62.76 67.65
C THR A 114 70.97 -62.56 66.21
N ILE A 115 71.32 -61.42 65.62
CA ILE A 115 71.07 -61.12 64.21
C ILE A 115 72.23 -61.72 63.40
N PRO A 116 71.96 -62.63 62.45
CA PRO A 116 72.98 -63.18 61.58
C PRO A 116 73.49 -62.12 60.59
N PRO A 117 74.77 -62.20 60.16
CA PRO A 117 75.30 -61.31 59.14
C PRO A 117 74.58 -61.52 57.80
N ILE A 118 74.58 -60.49 56.95
CA ILE A 118 73.97 -60.53 55.61
C ILE A 118 74.55 -61.66 54.74
N SER A 119 75.81 -62.07 54.99
CA SER A 119 76.46 -63.20 54.32
C SER A 119 75.80 -64.55 54.60
N SER A 120 74.98 -64.67 55.66
CA SER A 120 74.18 -65.86 55.97
C SER A 120 72.80 -65.85 55.32
N GLY A 121 72.51 -64.86 54.46
CA GLY A 121 71.24 -64.68 53.77
C GLY A 121 70.44 -63.47 54.28
N PRO A 122 69.52 -62.93 53.44
CA PRO A 122 68.67 -61.83 53.84
C PRO A 122 67.66 -62.28 54.91
N LEU A 123 67.66 -61.56 56.02
CA LEU A 123 66.69 -61.72 57.11
C LEU A 123 65.85 -60.44 57.20
N SER A 124 64.54 -60.61 57.28
CA SER A 124 63.59 -59.54 57.57
C SER A 124 62.81 -59.87 58.84
N LYS A 125 62.74 -58.92 59.77
CA LYS A 125 61.98 -59.04 61.03
C LYS A 125 61.08 -57.83 61.21
N GLN A 126 59.80 -58.08 61.39
CA GLN A 126 58.83 -57.04 61.71
C GLN A 126 58.81 -56.79 63.22
N TYR A 127 58.99 -55.53 63.59
CA TYR A 127 58.81 -55.03 64.95
C TYR A 127 57.51 -54.25 65.01
N GLN A 128 56.73 -54.51 66.06
CA GLN A 128 55.56 -53.69 66.39
C GLN A 128 55.73 -53.12 67.78
N ILE A 129 55.68 -51.80 67.88
CA ILE A 129 55.71 -51.06 69.14
C ILE A 129 54.31 -50.52 69.36
N ASN A 130 53.69 -50.93 70.46
CA ASN A 130 52.42 -50.41 70.92
C ASN A 130 52.70 -49.27 71.89
N ALA A 131 52.77 -48.04 71.37
CA ALA A 131 53.07 -46.85 72.17
C ALA A 131 51.77 -46.25 72.73
N ALA A 132 51.74 -45.93 74.02
CA ALA A 132 50.62 -45.19 74.59
C ALA A 132 50.63 -43.75 74.04
N VAL A 133 49.50 -43.29 73.49
CA VAL A 133 49.37 -41.95 72.89
C VAL A 133 48.18 -41.16 73.45
N GLY A 134 47.39 -41.73 74.36
CA GLY A 134 46.29 -41.03 75.03
C GLY A 134 45.21 -40.58 74.05
N ASN A 135 44.61 -39.41 74.31
CA ASN A 135 43.60 -38.79 73.44
C ASN A 135 44.21 -37.87 72.37
N ALA A 136 45.51 -38.01 72.05
CA ALA A 136 46.16 -37.14 71.08
C ALA A 136 45.44 -37.22 69.71
N PRO A 137 44.89 -36.11 69.18
CA PRO A 137 44.03 -36.14 67.99
C PRO A 137 44.80 -36.40 66.70
N ASN A 138 46.11 -36.08 66.67
CA ASN A 138 46.96 -36.14 65.49
C ASN A 138 48.23 -36.94 65.79
N VAL A 139 48.14 -38.26 65.67
CA VAL A 139 49.28 -39.18 65.77
C VAL A 139 49.67 -39.66 64.37
N THR A 140 50.90 -39.39 63.96
CA THR A 140 51.42 -39.74 62.63
C THR A 140 52.78 -40.41 62.72
N ALA A 141 53.25 -40.94 61.59
CA ALA A 141 54.63 -41.38 61.44
C ALA A 141 55.20 -40.93 60.10
N THR A 142 56.50 -40.63 60.07
CA THR A 142 57.23 -40.39 58.84
C THR A 142 57.54 -41.73 58.17
N ILE A 143 56.84 -42.03 57.09
CA ILE A 143 57.04 -43.23 56.27
C ILE A 143 57.80 -42.83 55.00
N PRO A 144 59.00 -43.36 54.74
CA PRO A 144 59.76 -43.07 53.52
C PRO A 144 59.00 -43.52 52.26
N ALA A 145 59.16 -42.79 51.15
CA ALA A 145 58.43 -43.03 49.89
C ALA A 145 58.76 -44.39 49.22
N ASP A 146 59.82 -45.05 49.68
CA ASP A 146 60.33 -46.36 49.24
C ASP A 146 60.04 -47.50 50.24
N ALA A 147 59.14 -47.28 51.22
CA ALA A 147 58.73 -48.30 52.17
C ALA A 147 58.17 -49.55 51.45
N TYR A 148 58.80 -50.70 51.69
CA TYR A 148 58.41 -51.99 51.15
C TYR A 148 57.02 -52.40 51.67
N ILE A 149 56.02 -52.46 50.79
CA ILE A 149 54.68 -52.98 51.09
C ILE A 149 54.64 -54.47 50.70
N PRO A 150 54.33 -55.39 51.64
CA PRO A 150 54.18 -56.82 51.33
C PRO A 150 53.15 -57.05 50.22
N SER A 151 53.42 -58.00 49.32
CA SER A 151 52.55 -58.32 48.18
C SER A 151 51.11 -58.71 48.56
N THR A 152 50.88 -59.12 49.80
CA THR A 152 49.56 -59.42 50.36
C THR A 152 48.67 -58.19 50.57
N GLU A 153 49.23 -56.98 50.50
CA GLU A 153 48.48 -55.73 50.70
C GLU A 153 48.42 -54.86 49.43
N LYS A 154 48.84 -55.41 48.28
CA LYS A 154 48.76 -54.74 46.98
C LYS A 154 47.46 -55.14 46.27
N GLY A 155 46.46 -54.25 46.25
CA GLY A 155 45.26 -54.39 45.40
C GLY A 155 43.94 -54.78 46.09
N ALA A 156 43.66 -54.34 47.31
CA ALA A 156 42.33 -54.45 47.91
C ALA A 156 41.38 -53.33 47.42
N ALA A 157 40.07 -53.63 47.34
CA ALA A 157 39.03 -52.72 46.86
C ALA A 157 38.90 -51.44 47.72
N ASP A 158 38.57 -50.32 47.09
CA ASP A 158 38.49 -48.91 47.57
C ASP A 158 39.78 -48.06 47.57
N GLY A 159 40.80 -48.43 46.78
CA GLY A 159 41.96 -47.56 46.50
C GLY A 159 42.59 -47.75 45.10
N VAL A 160 42.40 -46.75 44.22
CA VAL A 160 43.03 -46.47 42.91
C VAL A 160 43.38 -47.64 41.96
N ALA A 161 42.62 -47.76 40.86
CA ALA A 161 43.06 -48.53 39.69
C ALA A 161 44.36 -47.93 39.09
N PRO A 162 45.37 -48.74 38.75
CA PRO A 162 46.59 -48.23 38.13
C PRO A 162 46.27 -47.59 36.78
N LEU A 163 46.78 -46.37 36.56
CA LEU A 163 46.60 -45.61 35.32
C LEU A 163 47.78 -45.84 34.39
N ASP A 164 47.52 -45.80 33.08
CA ASP A 164 48.56 -45.72 32.05
C ASP A 164 49.24 -44.34 32.03
N ARG A 165 50.22 -44.17 31.13
CA ARG A 165 50.95 -42.91 30.91
C ARG A 165 50.03 -41.69 30.69
N ASN A 166 48.80 -41.91 30.21
CA ASN A 166 47.83 -40.87 29.88
C ASN A 166 46.79 -40.66 30.98
N LYS A 167 47.02 -41.19 32.19
CA LYS A 167 46.09 -41.14 33.32
C LYS A 167 44.74 -41.83 33.04
N LYS A 168 44.72 -42.86 32.19
CA LYS A 168 43.53 -43.68 31.91
C LYS A 168 43.73 -45.10 32.42
N VAL A 169 42.65 -45.82 32.76
CA VAL A 169 42.75 -47.24 33.13
C VAL A 169 43.19 -48.04 31.89
N PRO A 170 44.26 -48.85 31.94
CA PRO A 170 44.73 -49.62 30.80
C PRO A 170 43.64 -50.57 30.26
N LEU A 171 43.50 -50.65 28.93
CA LEU A 171 42.49 -51.46 28.23
C LEU A 171 42.47 -52.94 28.65
N THR A 172 43.61 -53.50 29.06
CA THR A 172 43.73 -54.89 29.55
C THR A 172 43.05 -55.14 30.90
N HIS A 173 42.70 -54.08 31.62
CA HIS A 173 42.01 -54.12 32.91
C HIS A 173 40.54 -53.71 32.80
N ILE A 174 40.06 -53.46 31.57
CA ILE A 174 38.64 -53.29 31.26
C ILE A 174 38.14 -54.67 30.81
N PRO A 175 37.23 -55.32 31.55
CA PRO A 175 36.62 -56.57 31.10
C PRO A 175 36.01 -56.36 29.71
N ALA A 176 36.15 -57.33 28.81
CA ALA A 176 35.36 -57.31 27.58
C ALA A 176 33.89 -57.28 27.98
N ILE A 177 33.18 -56.20 27.63
CA ILE A 177 31.72 -56.18 27.72
C ILE A 177 31.24 -57.27 26.76
N SER A 178 30.78 -58.40 27.31
CA SER A 178 29.87 -59.26 26.58
C SER A 178 28.66 -58.40 26.29
N ALA A 179 28.31 -58.26 25.02
CA ALA A 179 27.09 -57.58 24.61
C ALA A 179 25.88 -58.32 25.22
N GLU A 180 25.48 -57.94 26.43
CA GLU A 180 24.09 -58.04 26.81
C GLU A 180 23.37 -56.98 26.00
N SER A 181 22.75 -57.41 24.91
CA SER A 181 21.78 -56.62 24.18
C SER A 181 20.71 -56.13 25.15
N ILE A 182 20.75 -54.84 25.47
CA ILE A 182 19.61 -54.17 26.09
C ILE A 182 18.52 -54.12 25.01
N THR A 183 17.59 -55.06 25.07
CA THR A 183 16.44 -55.11 24.15
C THR A 183 15.45 -54.02 24.54
N LEU A 184 15.58 -52.83 23.97
CA LEU A 184 14.53 -51.81 23.99
C LEU A 184 13.51 -52.13 22.89
N THR A 185 12.38 -52.72 23.26
CA THR A 185 11.28 -53.04 22.33
C THR A 185 10.51 -51.78 21.92
N SER A 186 11.08 -51.00 21.01
CA SER A 186 10.35 -50.04 20.19
C SER A 186 10.75 -50.24 18.73
N PRO A 187 9.80 -50.36 17.78
CA PRO A 187 10.08 -50.66 16.38
C PRO A 187 10.94 -49.61 15.65
N ASN A 188 11.28 -48.50 16.33
CA ASN A 188 12.02 -47.38 15.77
C ASN A 188 13.41 -47.13 16.41
N PHE A 189 13.85 -47.93 17.39
CA PHE A 189 15.18 -47.76 18.01
C PHE A 189 16.06 -49.00 17.81
N VAL A 190 16.89 -48.97 16.77
CA VAL A 190 18.08 -49.83 16.69
C VAL A 190 19.09 -49.28 17.69
N SER A 191 19.70 -50.12 18.53
CA SER A 191 20.63 -49.70 19.59
C SER A 191 21.84 -48.95 19.01
N LYS A 192 21.71 -47.64 18.90
CA LYS A 192 22.75 -46.67 18.61
C LYS A 192 23.38 -46.30 19.95
N ASN A 193 24.70 -46.43 20.06
CA ASN A 193 25.40 -45.90 21.23
C ASN A 193 25.15 -44.36 21.34
N VAL A 194 25.46 -43.75 22.48
CA VAL A 194 25.22 -42.31 22.72
C VAL A 194 25.81 -41.42 21.60
N LYS A 195 26.94 -41.84 21.01
CA LYS A 195 27.58 -41.15 19.89
C LYS A 195 26.73 -41.20 18.63
N ASP A 196 26.23 -42.37 18.24
CA ASP A 196 25.41 -42.55 17.04
C ASP A 196 24.08 -41.79 17.13
N GLY A 197 23.49 -41.71 18.33
CA GLY A 197 22.30 -40.87 18.60
C GLY A 197 22.60 -39.37 18.51
N MET A 198 23.75 -38.93 19.01
CA MET A 198 24.20 -37.53 18.91
C MET A 198 24.53 -37.12 17.47
N ASP A 199 25.13 -38.03 16.69
CA ASP A 199 25.43 -37.81 15.27
C ASP A 199 24.15 -37.69 14.43
N GLU A 200 23.14 -38.52 14.73
CA GLU A 200 21.82 -38.42 14.08
C GLU A 200 21.10 -37.12 14.44
N LEU A 201 21.11 -36.71 15.70
CA LEU A 201 20.55 -35.43 16.14
C LEU A 201 21.25 -34.26 15.43
N SER A 202 22.58 -34.27 15.39
CA SER A 202 23.38 -33.28 14.65
C SER A 202 23.02 -33.24 13.16
N GLY A 203 22.83 -34.41 12.54
CA GLY A 203 22.39 -34.52 11.15
C GLY A 203 21.01 -33.90 10.91
N ARG A 204 20.04 -34.20 11.79
CA ARG A 204 18.68 -33.62 11.71
C ARG A 204 18.67 -32.12 11.93
N THR A 205 19.47 -31.60 12.87
CA THR A 205 19.62 -30.16 13.11
C THR A 205 20.22 -29.45 11.91
N LYS A 206 21.25 -30.01 11.27
CA LYS A 206 21.85 -29.45 10.04
C LYS A 206 20.85 -29.45 8.87
N ALA A 207 20.07 -30.51 8.71
CA ALA A 207 19.04 -30.59 7.68
C ALA A 207 17.91 -29.55 7.91
N ALA A 208 17.49 -29.36 9.16
CA ALA A 208 16.52 -28.34 9.55
C ALA A 208 17.05 -26.92 9.28
N ASP A 209 18.31 -26.65 9.65
CA ASP A 209 18.97 -25.35 9.41
C ASP A 209 19.13 -25.06 7.91
N SER A 210 19.57 -26.04 7.12
CA SER A 210 19.64 -25.91 5.65
C SER A 210 18.27 -25.66 5.01
N THR A 211 17.22 -26.32 5.51
CA THR A 211 15.84 -26.10 5.03
C THR A 211 15.35 -24.70 5.38
N ALA A 212 15.63 -24.24 6.61
CA ALA A 212 15.30 -22.89 7.06
C ALA A 212 16.06 -21.82 6.26
N GLN A 213 17.36 -22.00 6.02
CA GLN A 213 18.18 -21.13 5.19
C GLN A 213 17.68 -21.08 3.75
N SER A 214 17.30 -22.23 3.18
CA SER A 214 16.72 -22.31 1.83
C SER A 214 15.36 -21.60 1.74
N ALA A 215 14.50 -21.77 2.75
CA ALA A 215 13.23 -21.05 2.84
C ALA A 215 13.44 -19.54 2.99
N GLN A 216 14.40 -19.14 3.83
CA GLN A 216 14.79 -17.74 4.01
C GLN A 216 15.37 -17.15 2.72
N GLN A 217 16.21 -17.89 1.99
CA GLN A 217 16.74 -17.47 0.69
C GLN A 217 15.64 -17.30 -0.35
N ARG A 218 14.67 -18.24 -0.43
CA ARG A 218 13.50 -18.08 -1.31
C ARG A 218 12.67 -16.86 -0.94
N ALA A 219 12.42 -16.64 0.34
CA ALA A 219 11.71 -15.44 0.81
C ALA A 219 12.47 -14.15 0.47
N ASN A 220 13.80 -14.13 0.65
CA ASN A 220 14.66 -12.99 0.30
C ASN A 220 14.71 -12.72 -1.20
N ALA A 221 14.68 -13.77 -2.01
CA ALA A 221 14.70 -13.67 -3.47
C ALA A 221 13.37 -13.15 -4.05
N CYS A 222 12.25 -13.38 -3.35
CA CYS A 222 10.93 -12.97 -3.81
C CYS A 222 10.53 -11.54 -3.39
N LEU A 223 11.08 -10.99 -2.30
CA LEU A 223 10.70 -9.69 -1.75
C LEU A 223 11.94 -8.91 -1.30
N PRO A 224 12.31 -7.81 -1.97
CA PRO A 224 13.41 -6.93 -1.56
C PRO A 224 13.14 -6.36 -0.16
N LYS A 225 13.94 -6.77 0.83
CA LYS A 225 13.69 -6.51 2.24
C LYS A 225 13.80 -5.05 2.68
N ASN A 226 14.41 -4.20 1.87
CA ASN A 226 14.74 -2.81 2.18
C ASN A 226 14.37 -1.84 1.04
N GLY A 227 13.63 -2.30 0.04
CA GLY A 227 13.27 -1.50 -1.14
C GLY A 227 14.45 -1.03 -2.00
N SER A 228 15.69 -1.49 -1.74
CA SER A 228 16.88 -1.04 -2.47
C SER A 228 17.13 -1.83 -3.77
N GLU A 229 16.47 -2.97 -3.96
CA GLU A 229 16.53 -3.74 -5.21
C GLU A 229 15.12 -3.95 -5.80
N PRO A 230 14.96 -3.98 -7.13
CA PRO A 230 13.67 -4.22 -7.77
C PRO A 230 13.28 -5.71 -7.71
N MET A 231 11.97 -6.02 -7.63
CA MET A 231 11.48 -7.37 -7.88
C MET A 231 11.78 -7.75 -9.33
N THR A 232 12.40 -8.90 -9.56
CA THR A 232 12.79 -9.37 -10.91
C THR A 232 11.68 -10.14 -11.63
N GLY A 233 10.50 -10.29 -11.01
CA GLY A 233 9.33 -10.97 -11.56
C GLY A 233 7.99 -10.27 -11.26
N ARG A 234 6.90 -10.76 -11.86
CA ARG A 234 5.54 -10.21 -11.64
C ARG A 234 5.03 -10.57 -10.24
N LEU A 235 4.52 -9.59 -9.51
CA LEU A 235 3.72 -9.84 -8.31
C LEU A 235 2.37 -10.44 -8.73
N VAL A 236 2.15 -11.70 -8.40
CA VAL A 236 0.88 -12.40 -8.64
C VAL A 236 0.14 -12.48 -7.30
N VAL A 237 -0.98 -11.77 -7.21
CA VAL A 237 -1.85 -11.75 -6.02
C VAL A 237 -3.09 -12.63 -6.24
N PRO A 238 -3.66 -13.24 -5.19
CA PRO A 238 -4.91 -13.98 -5.29
C PRO A 238 -6.06 -13.09 -5.80
N ALA A 239 -7.04 -13.67 -6.48
CA ALA A 239 -8.31 -13.01 -6.78
C ALA A 239 -9.31 -13.17 -5.63
N GLY A 240 -10.35 -12.32 -5.59
CA GLY A 240 -11.45 -12.42 -4.62
C GLY A 240 -11.36 -11.42 -3.45
N PRO A 241 -12.30 -11.47 -2.48
CA PRO A 241 -12.49 -10.42 -1.46
C PRO A 241 -11.31 -10.21 -0.51
N GLY A 242 -10.46 -11.23 -0.32
CA GLY A 242 -9.22 -11.16 0.46
C GLY A 242 -7.96 -11.15 -0.41
N GLY A 243 -8.11 -11.04 -1.72
CA GLY A 243 -7.02 -11.06 -2.70
C GLY A 243 -6.80 -9.69 -3.33
N GLY A 244 -5.55 -9.37 -3.69
CA GLY A 244 -5.19 -8.07 -4.24
C GLY A 244 -3.98 -7.44 -3.54
N VAL A 245 -3.83 -6.13 -3.72
CA VAL A 245 -2.93 -5.28 -2.95
C VAL A 245 -3.78 -4.47 -1.98
N HIS A 246 -3.53 -4.59 -0.68
CA HIS A 246 -4.29 -3.92 0.38
C HIS A 246 -3.35 -3.05 1.21
N PHE A 247 -3.74 -1.80 1.44
CA PHE A 247 -3.05 -0.92 2.39
C PHE A 247 -3.64 -1.10 3.79
N PRO A 248 -2.87 -0.91 4.87
CA PRO A 248 -3.40 -1.05 6.23
C PRO A 248 -4.67 -0.20 6.44
N ASN A 249 -5.66 -0.78 7.11
CA ASN A 249 -6.85 -0.04 7.51
C ASN A 249 -6.45 1.07 8.49
N ASP A 250 -7.08 2.24 8.36
CA ASP A 250 -6.86 3.38 9.24
C ASP A 250 -5.37 3.75 9.37
N ALA A 251 -4.60 3.63 8.27
CA ALA A 251 -3.15 3.82 8.24
C ALA A 251 -2.68 5.19 8.79
N PHE A 252 -3.58 6.18 8.77
CA PHE A 252 -3.34 7.53 9.28
C PHE A 252 -4.23 7.91 10.48
N GLY A 253 -4.88 6.93 11.12
CA GLY A 253 -5.84 7.10 12.21
C GLY A 253 -7.29 7.28 11.75
N GLY A 254 -8.25 7.31 12.68
CA GLY A 254 -9.68 7.34 12.35
C GLY A 254 -10.31 5.93 12.36
N ASN A 255 -11.56 5.84 11.90
CA ASN A 255 -12.25 4.58 11.67
C ASN A 255 -12.85 4.59 10.26
N GLY A 256 -12.60 3.54 9.49
CA GLY A 256 -13.28 3.26 8.22
C GLY A 256 -12.40 3.45 6.97
N ASP A 257 -11.18 3.95 7.10
CA ASP A 257 -10.31 4.22 5.96
C ASP A 257 -9.75 2.93 5.39
N THR A 258 -10.04 2.68 4.12
CA THR A 258 -9.49 1.53 3.39
C THR A 258 -9.03 1.94 2.00
N ALA A 259 -7.95 1.31 1.53
CA ALA A 259 -7.45 1.49 0.16
C ALA A 259 -6.96 0.15 -0.40
N SER A 260 -7.37 -0.19 -1.62
CA SER A 260 -7.03 -1.47 -2.22
C SER A 260 -6.98 -1.45 -3.75
N ILE A 261 -6.29 -2.45 -4.32
CA ILE A 261 -6.38 -2.82 -5.73
C ILE A 261 -6.79 -4.30 -5.78
N THR A 262 -7.99 -4.59 -6.28
CA THR A 262 -8.56 -5.94 -6.24
C THR A 262 -9.12 -6.37 -7.60
N LEU A 263 -8.92 -7.64 -7.94
CA LEU A 263 -9.57 -8.29 -9.08
C LEU A 263 -10.68 -9.20 -8.55
N ARG A 264 -11.92 -8.90 -8.92
CA ARG A 264 -13.11 -9.61 -8.46
C ARG A 264 -13.85 -10.22 -9.65
N GLN A 265 -14.48 -11.37 -9.42
CA GLN A 265 -15.44 -11.95 -10.35
C GLN A 265 -16.79 -11.29 -10.09
N LYS A 266 -17.36 -10.61 -11.10
CA LYS A 266 -18.62 -9.89 -10.95
C LYS A 266 -19.81 -10.83 -11.09
N SER A 267 -19.84 -11.60 -12.18
CA SER A 267 -20.84 -12.62 -12.47
C SER A 267 -20.30 -13.56 -13.55
N GLY A 268 -20.52 -14.87 -13.45
CA GLY A 268 -20.05 -15.81 -14.48
C GLY A 268 -18.54 -15.68 -14.73
N GLU A 269 -18.13 -15.40 -15.97
CA GLU A 269 -16.71 -15.18 -16.33
C GLU A 269 -16.30 -13.69 -16.31
N ASP A 270 -17.21 -12.77 -15.98
CA ASP A 270 -16.96 -11.33 -15.99
C ASP A 270 -16.00 -10.92 -14.85
N GLN A 271 -14.99 -10.14 -15.20
CA GLN A 271 -13.97 -9.65 -14.28
C GLN A 271 -14.11 -8.15 -14.04
N GLU A 272 -13.85 -7.71 -12.82
CA GLU A 272 -13.79 -6.31 -12.42
C GLU A 272 -12.47 -6.05 -11.69
N LEU A 273 -11.66 -5.12 -12.23
CA LEU A 273 -10.49 -4.60 -11.54
C LEU A 273 -10.86 -3.27 -10.89
N THR A 274 -10.75 -3.21 -9.57
CA THR A 274 -11.10 -2.03 -8.78
C THR A 274 -9.84 -1.46 -8.14
N ILE A 275 -9.63 -0.15 -8.30
CA ILE A 275 -8.68 0.66 -7.53
C ILE A 275 -9.54 1.59 -6.66
N GLU A 276 -9.48 1.44 -5.34
CA GLU A 276 -10.38 2.13 -4.42
C GLU A 276 -9.67 2.76 -3.24
N VAL A 277 -10.24 3.89 -2.80
CA VAL A 277 -10.10 4.49 -1.48
C VAL A 277 -11.53 4.69 -0.97
N GLN A 278 -11.80 4.39 0.29
CA GLN A 278 -13.14 4.51 0.88
C GLN A 278 -13.02 5.08 2.29
N ASN A 279 -13.89 6.05 2.62
CA ASN A 279 -14.47 6.43 3.93
C ASN A 279 -15.02 7.85 3.84
N ASP A 280 -14.20 8.80 3.36
CA ASP A 280 -14.46 10.23 3.40
C ASP A 280 -14.67 10.86 2.01
N PRO A 281 -15.56 11.87 1.88
CA PRO A 281 -15.75 12.58 0.61
C PRO A 281 -14.52 13.32 0.08
N THR A 282 -13.53 13.55 0.94
CA THR A 282 -12.26 14.22 0.60
C THR A 282 -11.19 13.26 0.10
N ASP A 283 -11.41 11.95 0.18
CA ASP A 283 -10.46 10.97 -0.31
C ASP A 283 -10.33 11.06 -1.83
N THR A 284 -9.10 10.98 -2.33
CA THR A 284 -8.82 11.12 -3.76
C THR A 284 -7.94 9.99 -4.28
N ILE A 285 -8.21 9.56 -5.51
CA ILE A 285 -7.31 8.72 -6.30
C ILE A 285 -6.70 9.61 -7.37
N ASN A 286 -5.38 9.78 -7.34
CA ASN A 286 -4.67 10.63 -8.28
C ASN A 286 -3.82 9.80 -9.25
N PHE A 287 -3.96 10.05 -10.56
CA PHE A 287 -3.14 9.46 -11.60
C PHE A 287 -2.19 10.52 -12.17
N ILE A 288 -0.92 10.49 -11.74
CA ILE A 288 0.10 11.43 -12.18
C ILE A 288 0.81 10.86 -13.40
N THR A 289 0.83 11.62 -14.50
CA THR A 289 1.55 11.25 -15.72
C THR A 289 2.44 12.40 -16.20
N PRO A 290 3.52 12.14 -16.95
CA PRO A 290 4.46 13.18 -17.37
C PRO A 290 3.87 14.24 -18.31
N SER A 291 2.70 13.99 -18.90
CA SER A 291 2.00 14.90 -19.79
C SER A 291 0.49 14.83 -19.57
N ASN A 292 -0.23 15.85 -20.01
CA ASN A 292 -1.69 15.89 -19.97
C ASN A 292 -2.37 14.87 -20.92
N THR A 293 -1.61 14.06 -21.66
CA THR A 293 -2.12 12.98 -22.53
C THR A 293 -1.63 11.59 -22.11
N GLY A 294 -0.97 11.49 -20.96
CA GLY A 294 -0.33 10.26 -20.51
C GLY A 294 -1.30 9.17 -20.06
N LEU A 295 -2.51 9.54 -19.59
CA LEU A 295 -3.53 8.57 -19.19
C LEU A 295 -4.34 8.12 -20.42
N LYS A 296 -4.40 6.80 -20.65
CA LYS A 296 -5.07 6.21 -21.82
C LYS A 296 -6.05 5.10 -21.46
N ALA A 297 -7.18 5.03 -22.15
CA ALA A 297 -8.13 3.93 -22.13
C ALA A 297 -8.21 3.31 -23.53
N ASN A 298 -7.84 2.03 -23.67
CA ASN A 298 -7.76 1.32 -24.96
C ASN A 298 -6.96 2.08 -26.03
N GLY A 299 -5.85 2.70 -25.62
CA GLY A 299 -4.97 3.50 -26.51
C GLY A 299 -5.42 4.95 -26.74
N ASN A 300 -6.66 5.30 -26.39
CA ASN A 300 -7.21 6.65 -26.51
C ASN A 300 -6.90 7.47 -25.26
N THR A 301 -6.56 8.75 -25.43
CA THR A 301 -6.32 9.67 -24.31
C THR A 301 -7.59 9.85 -23.47
N VAL A 302 -7.47 9.72 -22.15
CA VAL A 302 -8.56 9.98 -21.20
C VAL A 302 -8.70 11.49 -21.02
N TRP A 303 -9.92 11.98 -21.10
CA TRP A 303 -10.23 13.38 -20.91
C TRP A 303 -10.17 13.81 -19.44
N HIS A 304 -9.60 14.99 -19.17
CA HIS A 304 -9.60 15.65 -17.86
C HIS A 304 -9.45 17.18 -18.01
N ALA A 305 -9.74 17.95 -16.96
CA ALA A 305 -9.71 19.43 -17.04
C ALA A 305 -8.36 20.01 -17.53
N GLY A 306 -7.23 19.42 -17.11
CA GLY A 306 -5.89 19.83 -17.58
C GLY A 306 -5.53 19.49 -19.04
N ASN A 307 -6.31 18.65 -19.73
CA ASN A 307 -6.15 18.38 -21.16
C ASN A 307 -7.36 18.80 -22.00
N HIS A 308 -8.35 19.39 -21.35
CA HIS A 308 -9.45 20.09 -21.96
C HIS A 308 -8.96 21.48 -22.41
N GLY A 309 -8.89 21.70 -23.72
CA GLY A 309 -8.45 22.97 -24.28
C GLY A 309 -8.32 22.95 -25.80
N TRP A 310 -8.12 24.14 -26.34
CA TRP A 310 -8.04 24.39 -27.77
C TRP A 310 -7.01 23.50 -28.46
N GLY A 311 -7.45 22.75 -29.47
CA GLY A 311 -6.57 21.92 -30.29
C GLY A 311 -6.22 20.58 -29.64
N SER A 312 -6.87 20.25 -28.52
CA SER A 312 -6.72 18.95 -27.86
C SER A 312 -7.22 17.79 -28.72
N GLY A 313 -8.10 18.05 -29.69
CA GLY A 313 -8.72 17.01 -30.52
C GLY A 313 -9.68 16.10 -29.74
N LEU A 314 -9.91 16.41 -28.46
CA LEU A 314 -10.89 15.76 -27.61
C LEU A 314 -12.21 16.54 -27.79
N ASN A 315 -13.25 15.80 -28.14
CA ASN A 315 -14.61 16.21 -28.55
C ASN A 315 -15.41 17.16 -27.62
N ALA A 316 -14.80 17.74 -26.59
CA ALA A 316 -15.38 18.85 -25.84
C ALA A 316 -15.38 20.16 -26.65
N ASP A 317 -14.46 20.31 -27.62
CA ASP A 317 -14.40 21.45 -28.55
C ASP A 317 -15.63 21.55 -29.48
N VAL A 318 -16.37 20.44 -29.66
CA VAL A 318 -17.53 20.36 -30.56
C VAL A 318 -18.81 20.91 -29.92
N LEU A 319 -18.86 21.05 -28.57
CA LEU A 319 -20.10 21.35 -27.84
C LEU A 319 -20.01 22.48 -26.81
N ARG A 320 -19.17 23.53 -26.96
CA ARG A 320 -19.45 24.95 -26.59
C ARG A 320 -18.18 25.80 -26.42
N GLY A 321 -18.24 27.02 -26.99
CA GLY A 321 -17.67 28.22 -26.37
C GLY A 321 -16.43 28.82 -27.07
N MET A 322 -16.60 29.46 -28.23
CA MET A 322 -15.61 30.46 -28.66
C MET A 322 -15.62 31.62 -27.67
N ALA A 323 -14.44 31.96 -27.12
CA ALA A 323 -14.26 33.25 -26.46
C ALA A 323 -14.22 34.36 -27.54
N PRO A 324 -14.59 35.61 -27.21
CA PRO A 324 -14.65 36.71 -28.18
C PRO A 324 -13.34 37.02 -28.95
N ALA A 325 -12.21 36.45 -28.54
CA ALA A 325 -10.89 36.67 -29.13
C ALA A 325 -10.44 35.55 -30.10
N ASP A 326 -11.19 34.45 -30.20
CA ASP A 326 -10.77 33.29 -31.00
C ASP A 326 -11.09 33.49 -32.49
N GLN A 327 -10.13 33.20 -33.36
CA GLN A 327 -10.36 33.19 -34.81
C GLN A 327 -11.18 31.95 -35.21
N ALA A 328 -12.01 32.08 -36.25
CA ALA A 328 -12.87 31.00 -36.72
C ALA A 328 -12.03 29.81 -37.24
N TYR A 329 -12.19 28.65 -36.60
CA TYR A 329 -11.70 27.38 -37.14
C TYR A 329 -12.90 26.48 -37.45
N GLY A 330 -12.86 25.84 -38.62
CA GLY A 330 -13.89 24.89 -39.04
C GLY A 330 -14.09 23.79 -37.99
N ASN A 331 -15.35 23.36 -37.85
CA ASN A 331 -15.86 22.26 -36.99
C ASN A 331 -16.63 22.66 -35.71
N SER A 332 -17.13 23.90 -35.60
CA SER A 332 -18.34 24.17 -34.78
C SER A 332 -19.61 23.89 -35.59
N ILE A 333 -20.72 23.45 -34.96
CA ILE A 333 -22.01 23.16 -35.65
C ILE A 333 -22.51 24.37 -36.48
N VAL A 334 -22.20 25.61 -36.07
CA VAL A 334 -22.38 26.81 -36.90
C VAL A 334 -21.18 27.74 -36.72
N GLN A 335 -20.56 28.17 -37.82
CA GLN A 335 -19.42 29.09 -37.82
C GLN A 335 -19.85 30.48 -37.32
N ARG A 336 -19.22 30.96 -36.24
CA ARG A 336 -19.41 32.31 -35.71
C ARG A 336 -18.24 33.22 -36.11
N ARG A 337 -18.54 34.49 -36.38
CA ARG A 337 -17.58 35.56 -36.70
C ARG A 337 -17.04 36.22 -35.43
N ALA A 338 -15.92 36.94 -35.55
CA ALA A 338 -15.27 37.65 -34.45
C ALA A 338 -16.13 38.78 -33.84
N ASP A 339 -17.06 39.34 -34.62
CA ASP A 339 -18.06 40.32 -34.17
C ASP A 339 -19.26 39.68 -33.45
N GLY A 340 -19.25 38.36 -33.27
CA GLY A 340 -20.33 37.59 -32.65
C GLY A 340 -21.46 37.20 -33.61
N GLY A 341 -21.39 37.64 -34.88
CA GLY A 341 -22.30 37.24 -35.95
C GLY A 341 -22.14 35.77 -36.35
N THR A 342 -23.07 35.28 -37.17
CA THR A 342 -23.10 33.89 -37.61
C THR A 342 -23.44 33.83 -39.09
N ASP A 343 -22.61 33.13 -39.87
CA ASP A 343 -22.86 32.94 -41.30
C ASP A 343 -23.60 31.61 -41.50
N VAL A 344 -24.80 31.67 -42.08
CA VAL A 344 -25.66 30.50 -42.33
C VAL A 344 -26.13 30.49 -43.78
N ALA A 345 -26.08 29.32 -44.42
CA ALA A 345 -26.53 29.17 -45.80
C ALA A 345 -28.06 29.29 -45.94
N THR A 346 -28.82 28.64 -45.02
CA THR A 346 -30.29 28.64 -45.03
C THR A 346 -30.83 28.59 -43.60
N ILE A 347 -31.92 29.31 -43.33
CA ILE A 347 -32.64 29.29 -42.06
C ILE A 347 -34.05 28.73 -42.27
N TYR A 348 -34.37 27.60 -41.64
CA TYR A 348 -35.74 27.10 -41.48
C TYR A 348 -36.16 27.29 -40.02
N ALA A 349 -37.13 28.16 -39.78
CA ALA A 349 -37.64 28.43 -38.44
C ALA A 349 -39.11 28.01 -38.35
N SER A 350 -39.43 27.10 -37.42
CA SER A 350 -40.82 26.75 -37.05
C SER A 350 -41.45 27.76 -36.09
N ASN A 351 -40.71 28.83 -35.75
CA ASN A 351 -41.10 29.87 -34.83
C ASN A 351 -40.62 31.25 -35.35
N TRP A 352 -41.01 32.32 -34.67
CA TRP A 352 -40.74 33.70 -35.04
C TRP A 352 -39.23 34.01 -35.16
N LEU A 353 -38.83 34.66 -36.26
CA LEU A 353 -37.60 35.43 -36.33
C LEU A 353 -37.81 36.76 -35.59
N ARG A 354 -36.95 37.08 -34.62
CA ARG A 354 -37.10 38.27 -33.75
C ARG A 354 -35.83 39.12 -33.77
N SER A 355 -35.97 40.42 -34.03
CA SER A 355 -34.93 41.43 -33.84
C SER A 355 -35.18 42.25 -32.56
N ARG A 356 -34.15 42.92 -32.03
CA ARG A 356 -34.24 43.84 -30.88
C ARG A 356 -33.54 45.16 -31.19
N GLY A 357 -34.09 46.27 -30.69
CA GLY A 357 -33.59 47.62 -30.98
C GLY A 357 -34.10 48.15 -32.32
N GLN A 358 -33.56 49.28 -32.78
CA GLN A 358 -33.94 49.92 -34.04
C GLN A 358 -33.31 49.23 -35.26
N THR A 359 -33.47 47.91 -35.36
CA THR A 359 -32.89 47.05 -36.39
C THR A 359 -33.94 46.06 -36.92
N GLY A 360 -33.55 45.21 -37.86
CA GLY A 360 -34.44 44.19 -38.42
C GLY A 360 -33.71 43.32 -39.42
N TRP A 361 -34.36 43.04 -40.54
CA TRP A 361 -33.72 42.35 -41.66
C TRP A 361 -32.95 43.38 -42.50
N TYR A 362 -31.67 43.13 -42.71
CA TYR A 362 -30.79 43.98 -43.51
C TYR A 362 -30.04 43.11 -44.52
N SER A 363 -30.05 43.52 -45.78
CA SER A 363 -29.24 42.93 -46.84
C SER A 363 -28.01 43.82 -47.06
N GLU A 364 -26.84 43.30 -46.71
CA GLU A 364 -25.57 44.03 -46.77
C GLU A 364 -25.19 44.41 -48.19
N ASP A 365 -25.28 43.48 -49.14
CA ASP A 365 -24.91 43.70 -50.54
C ASP A 365 -25.76 44.79 -51.22
N TYR A 366 -27.03 44.91 -50.84
CA TYR A 366 -28.00 45.77 -51.52
C TYR A 366 -28.39 47.02 -50.70
N GLY A 367 -27.92 47.13 -49.46
CA GLY A 367 -28.20 48.25 -48.55
C GLY A 367 -29.70 48.50 -48.33
N GLY A 368 -30.49 47.43 -48.30
CA GLY A 368 -31.95 47.44 -48.16
C GLY A 368 -32.43 46.50 -47.06
N GLY A 369 -33.72 46.52 -46.73
CA GLY A 369 -34.19 45.77 -45.58
C GLY A 369 -35.56 46.16 -45.05
N TRP A 370 -35.90 45.64 -43.88
CA TRP A 370 -37.06 46.01 -43.08
C TRP A 370 -36.63 46.32 -41.65
N HIS A 371 -37.04 47.47 -41.11
CA HIS A 371 -36.73 47.88 -39.74
C HIS A 371 -37.90 48.65 -39.09
N MET A 372 -37.83 48.83 -37.77
CA MET A 372 -38.79 49.62 -37.00
C MET A 372 -38.03 50.60 -36.10
N THR A 373 -38.53 51.84 -36.00
CA THR A 373 -38.01 52.87 -35.06
C THR A 373 -39.07 53.30 -34.04
N ASP A 374 -40.30 52.81 -34.18
CA ASP A 374 -41.43 52.96 -33.28
C ASP A 374 -42.24 51.66 -33.25
N SER A 375 -43.31 51.64 -32.45
CA SER A 375 -44.20 50.49 -32.31
C SER A 375 -45.30 50.40 -33.38
N THR A 376 -45.33 51.30 -34.37
CA THR A 376 -46.49 51.46 -35.27
C THR A 376 -46.17 51.04 -36.70
N TRP A 377 -44.96 51.32 -37.21
CA TRP A 377 -44.64 51.15 -38.62
C TRP A 377 -43.43 50.25 -38.87
N ILE A 378 -43.61 49.27 -39.76
CA ILE A 378 -42.50 48.61 -40.47
C ILE A 378 -42.07 49.52 -41.61
N ARG A 379 -40.76 49.73 -41.75
CA ARG A 379 -40.16 50.65 -42.73
C ARG A 379 -39.20 49.90 -43.63
N ALA A 380 -39.23 50.24 -44.91
CA ALA A 380 -38.16 49.84 -45.82
C ALA A 380 -36.87 50.55 -45.41
N TYR A 381 -35.82 49.78 -45.12
CA TYR A 381 -34.53 50.32 -44.69
C TYR A 381 -33.93 51.20 -45.79
N ASN A 382 -33.31 52.31 -45.40
CA ASN A 382 -32.74 53.32 -46.30
C ASN A 382 -33.76 53.91 -47.31
N GLY A 383 -35.05 53.90 -46.97
CA GLY A 383 -36.11 54.45 -47.82
C GLY A 383 -36.27 53.75 -49.17
N LYS A 384 -35.84 52.48 -49.29
CA LYS A 384 -35.94 51.72 -50.54
C LYS A 384 -37.41 51.54 -50.97
N SER A 385 -37.66 51.63 -52.26
CA SER A 385 -38.98 51.32 -52.84
C SER A 385 -39.30 49.82 -52.71
N VAL A 386 -40.58 49.51 -52.56
CA VAL A 386 -41.08 48.13 -52.48
C VAL A 386 -41.70 47.77 -53.83
N HIS A 387 -41.14 46.77 -54.50
CA HIS A 387 -41.63 46.27 -55.79
C HIS A 387 -42.13 44.83 -55.63
N THR A 388 -43.33 44.55 -56.15
CA THR A 388 -43.91 43.20 -56.20
C THR A 388 -44.52 42.97 -57.59
N SER A 389 -44.32 41.77 -58.14
CA SER A 389 -45.01 41.35 -59.37
C SER A 389 -46.41 40.79 -59.09
N GLY A 390 -46.73 40.49 -57.83
CA GLY A 390 -48.05 40.09 -57.38
C GLY A 390 -48.91 41.28 -56.95
N HIS A 391 -49.90 41.01 -56.11
CA HIS A 391 -50.78 42.04 -55.57
C HIS A 391 -50.31 42.49 -54.18
N LEU A 392 -50.50 43.77 -53.89
CA LEU A 392 -50.48 44.29 -52.53
C LEU A 392 -51.93 44.31 -52.02
N SER A 393 -52.19 43.65 -50.90
CA SER A 393 -53.50 43.64 -50.24
C SER A 393 -53.37 44.22 -48.84
N ALA A 394 -54.38 44.97 -48.42
CA ALA A 394 -54.53 45.46 -47.06
C ALA A 394 -55.99 45.26 -46.64
N ASP A 395 -56.22 44.74 -45.43
CA ASP A 395 -57.57 44.64 -44.86
C ASP A 395 -58.08 46.02 -44.40
N GLY A 396 -57.15 46.94 -44.08
CA GLY A 396 -57.41 48.36 -43.87
C GLY A 396 -57.00 49.21 -45.07
N ASP A 397 -56.85 50.52 -44.87
CA ASP A 397 -56.55 51.44 -45.96
C ASP A 397 -55.08 51.45 -46.37
N ILE A 398 -54.83 51.66 -47.66
CA ILE A 398 -53.50 52.05 -48.16
C ILE A 398 -53.36 53.56 -48.02
N TYR A 399 -52.42 54.03 -47.21
CA TYR A 399 -52.16 55.47 -47.05
C TYR A 399 -51.18 55.98 -48.09
N LEU A 400 -51.58 56.99 -48.86
CA LEU A 400 -50.72 57.73 -49.77
C LEU A 400 -50.52 59.15 -49.24
N ARG A 401 -49.26 59.49 -48.91
CA ARG A 401 -48.88 60.83 -48.39
C ARG A 401 -49.71 61.29 -47.18
N GLY A 402 -50.11 60.34 -46.32
CA GLY A 402 -50.90 60.61 -45.11
C GLY A 402 -52.41 60.64 -45.33
N THR A 403 -52.90 60.37 -46.53
CA THR A 403 -54.34 60.27 -46.84
C THR A 403 -54.69 58.84 -47.23
N PRO A 404 -55.76 58.23 -46.68
CA PRO A 404 -56.20 56.92 -47.12
C PRO A 404 -56.64 56.98 -48.59
N LEU A 405 -56.17 56.03 -49.39
CA LEU A 405 -56.62 55.85 -50.76
C LEU A 405 -58.00 55.18 -50.73
N VAL A 406 -58.99 55.83 -51.33
CA VAL A 406 -60.30 55.21 -51.57
C VAL A 406 -60.13 54.07 -52.56
N ALA A 407 -60.79 52.94 -52.31
CA ALA A 407 -60.79 51.83 -53.26
C ALA A 407 -61.37 52.31 -54.60
N THR A 408 -60.58 52.18 -55.66
CA THR A 408 -60.98 52.50 -57.04
C THR A 408 -60.90 51.26 -57.91
N ARG A 409 -61.77 51.18 -58.92
CA ARG A 409 -61.70 50.13 -59.94
C ARG A 409 -62.07 50.67 -61.30
N LEU A 410 -61.72 49.90 -62.33
CA LEU A 410 -62.30 50.07 -63.66
C LEU A 410 -63.47 49.10 -63.83
N ASN A 411 -64.63 49.63 -64.21
CA ASN A 411 -65.81 48.85 -64.57
C ASN A 411 -66.25 49.24 -65.97
N ASN A 412 -66.14 48.33 -66.93
CA ASN A 412 -66.43 48.59 -68.35
C ASN A 412 -65.75 49.87 -68.91
N GLY A 413 -64.50 50.14 -68.50
CA GLY A 413 -63.73 51.31 -68.93
C GLY A 413 -64.03 52.61 -68.18
N MET A 414 -64.99 52.61 -67.25
CA MET A 414 -65.30 53.75 -66.38
C MET A 414 -64.57 53.60 -65.04
N LEU A 415 -63.95 54.68 -64.58
CA LEU A 415 -63.31 54.72 -63.28
C LEU A 415 -64.39 54.92 -62.19
N GLU A 416 -64.45 53.99 -61.24
CA GLU A 416 -65.37 54.00 -60.12
C GLU A 416 -64.60 54.07 -58.80
N PHE A 417 -65.18 54.71 -57.79
CA PHE A 417 -64.69 54.71 -56.41
C PHE A 417 -65.74 54.12 -55.47
N TRP A 418 -65.30 53.46 -54.41
CA TRP A 418 -66.19 52.94 -53.38
C TRP A 418 -66.53 54.03 -52.35
N ASN A 419 -67.82 54.29 -52.11
CA ASN A 419 -68.26 55.30 -51.15
C ASN A 419 -68.70 54.74 -49.79
N GLY A 420 -68.50 53.44 -49.54
CA GLY A 420 -68.97 52.75 -48.33
C GLY A 420 -70.26 51.95 -48.50
N SER A 421 -71.06 52.24 -49.54
CA SER A 421 -72.34 51.55 -49.80
C SER A 421 -72.51 51.07 -51.24
N GLY A 422 -71.65 51.51 -52.15
CA GLY A 422 -71.65 51.11 -53.55
C GLY A 422 -70.50 51.71 -54.33
N TRP A 423 -70.25 51.14 -55.51
CA TRP A 423 -69.33 51.73 -56.47
C TRP A 423 -70.01 52.92 -57.15
N GLN A 424 -69.36 54.07 -57.07
CA GLN A 424 -69.82 55.31 -57.68
C GLN A 424 -68.94 55.63 -58.89
N PRO A 425 -69.51 55.96 -60.04
CA PRO A 425 -68.74 56.45 -61.16
C PRO A 425 -68.13 57.81 -60.82
N MET A 426 -66.89 58.07 -61.24
CA MET A 426 -66.22 59.36 -61.01
C MET A 426 -66.75 60.51 -61.89
N GLY A 427 -67.88 60.32 -62.57
CA GLY A 427 -68.47 61.26 -63.53
C GLY A 427 -68.16 60.92 -64.98
N GLY A 428 -68.94 61.49 -65.91
CA GLY A 428 -68.86 61.24 -67.36
C GLY A 428 -70.23 61.20 -68.02
N VAL A 429 -70.28 60.90 -69.31
CA VAL A 429 -71.52 60.63 -70.05
C VAL A 429 -72.11 59.30 -69.59
N LYS A 430 -73.30 59.36 -68.99
CA LYS A 430 -74.09 58.21 -68.53
C LYS A 430 -74.79 57.51 -69.69
N TYR A 431 -75.42 58.29 -70.57
CA TYR A 431 -76.15 57.75 -71.71
C TYR A 431 -76.27 58.79 -72.83
N VAL A 432 -76.21 58.32 -74.09
CA VAL A 432 -76.42 59.16 -75.27
C VAL A 432 -77.60 58.60 -76.06
N GLN A 433 -78.66 59.39 -76.20
CA GLN A 433 -79.75 59.10 -77.11
C GLN A 433 -79.54 59.86 -78.41
N ARG A 434 -79.76 59.20 -79.55
CA ARG A 434 -79.75 59.83 -80.87
C ARG A 434 -81.06 59.54 -81.57
N GLY A 435 -81.54 60.49 -82.37
CA GLY A 435 -82.70 60.27 -83.19
C GLY A 435 -82.89 61.35 -84.24
N GLU A 436 -83.91 61.15 -85.05
CA GLU A 436 -84.30 62.06 -86.12
C GLU A 436 -85.78 62.39 -85.99
N ALA A 437 -86.14 63.64 -86.25
CA ALA A 437 -87.54 64.06 -86.30
C ALA A 437 -87.79 64.88 -87.56
N ASN A 438 -88.91 64.59 -88.23
CA ASN A 438 -89.39 65.42 -89.31
C ASN A 438 -90.18 66.59 -88.71
N VAL A 439 -89.78 67.81 -89.04
CA VAL A 439 -90.39 69.04 -88.51
C VAL A 439 -90.87 69.88 -89.67
N ASN A 440 -92.16 70.25 -89.68
CA ASN A 440 -92.71 71.17 -90.66
C ASN A 440 -92.19 72.60 -90.46
N THR A 441 -92.19 73.40 -91.54
CA THR A 441 -91.83 74.82 -91.53
C THR A 441 -92.57 75.55 -90.40
N GLU A 442 -91.79 76.28 -89.57
CA GLU A 442 -92.26 77.05 -88.42
C GLU A 442 -93.12 76.29 -87.39
N SER A 443 -93.04 74.96 -87.38
CA SER A 443 -93.84 74.09 -86.50
C SER A 443 -93.02 73.50 -85.34
N VAL A 444 -93.73 72.97 -84.35
CA VAL A 444 -93.16 72.25 -83.20
C VAL A 444 -93.54 70.77 -83.28
N VAL A 445 -92.57 69.88 -83.02
CA VAL A 445 -92.82 68.46 -82.80
C VAL A 445 -92.32 68.05 -81.41
N ASN A 446 -93.06 67.16 -80.77
CA ASN A 446 -92.64 66.52 -79.53
C ASN A 446 -92.20 65.10 -79.86
N VAL A 447 -90.92 64.81 -79.61
CA VAL A 447 -90.32 63.49 -79.79
C VAL A 447 -90.30 62.78 -78.46
N ARG A 448 -90.84 61.57 -78.42
CA ARG A 448 -90.73 60.71 -77.24
C ARG A 448 -89.30 60.15 -77.18
N ILE A 449 -88.67 60.32 -76.04
CA ILE A 449 -87.30 59.87 -75.75
C ILE A 449 -87.34 58.91 -74.56
N ASP A 450 -86.27 58.14 -74.36
CA ASP A 450 -86.12 57.35 -73.14
C ASP A 450 -85.90 58.31 -71.95
N PRO A 451 -86.36 57.95 -70.73
CA PRO A 451 -86.26 58.83 -69.57
C PRO A 451 -84.85 59.35 -69.29
N VAL A 452 -84.68 60.66 -69.14
CA VAL A 452 -83.42 61.31 -68.73
C VAL A 452 -83.59 62.21 -67.50
N ASN A 453 -82.52 62.42 -66.74
CA ASN A 453 -82.49 63.44 -65.68
C ASN A 453 -82.26 64.84 -66.30
N ILE A 454 -83.30 65.66 -66.38
CA ILE A 454 -83.26 67.00 -67.01
C ILE A 454 -82.14 67.89 -66.45
N ASN A 455 -81.80 67.77 -65.15
CA ASN A 455 -80.75 68.59 -64.53
C ASN A 455 -79.32 68.11 -64.85
N LYS A 456 -79.18 66.89 -65.39
CA LYS A 456 -77.90 66.28 -65.77
C LYS A 456 -77.80 66.00 -67.27
N SER A 457 -78.76 66.49 -68.05
CA SER A 457 -78.84 66.28 -69.48
C SER A 457 -78.74 67.58 -70.23
N PHE A 458 -78.03 67.56 -71.36
CA PHE A 458 -78.14 68.61 -72.36
C PHE A 458 -78.53 68.02 -73.70
N VAL A 459 -79.19 68.85 -74.52
CA VAL A 459 -79.53 68.50 -75.89
C VAL A 459 -78.49 69.14 -76.80
N ASN A 460 -77.79 68.29 -77.54
CA ASN A 460 -77.01 68.71 -78.68
C ASN A 460 -77.93 68.67 -79.92
N PHE A 461 -78.25 69.85 -80.44
CA PHE A 461 -79.10 70.01 -81.61
C PHE A 461 -78.30 70.72 -82.71
N PRO A 462 -77.64 69.96 -83.59
CA PRO A 462 -77.00 70.55 -84.76
C PRO A 462 -78.11 71.12 -85.66
N ASN A 463 -78.31 72.43 -85.60
CA ASN A 463 -79.28 73.17 -86.41
C ASN A 463 -78.76 73.29 -87.86
N THR A 464 -78.60 72.15 -88.51
CA THR A 464 -78.30 71.97 -89.93
C THR A 464 -79.46 71.13 -90.45
N GLY A 465 -80.28 71.71 -91.32
CA GLY A 465 -81.43 71.02 -91.93
C GLY A 465 -80.97 69.91 -92.87
N GLY A 466 -80.57 68.77 -92.31
CA GLY A 466 -79.92 67.67 -93.03
C GLY A 466 -78.44 67.95 -93.36
N THR A 467 -77.90 67.21 -94.34
CA THR A 467 -76.48 67.23 -94.78
C THR A 467 -76.01 68.55 -95.44
N THR A 468 -76.77 69.64 -95.28
CA THR A 468 -76.48 70.93 -95.90
C THR A 468 -75.83 71.89 -94.89
N THR A 469 -74.87 72.68 -95.36
CA THR A 469 -73.90 73.46 -94.56
C THR A 469 -74.42 74.79 -94.01
N THR A 470 -75.74 75.02 -93.99
CA THR A 470 -76.34 76.32 -93.60
C THR A 470 -77.23 76.20 -92.36
N SER A 471 -76.95 77.01 -91.34
CA SER A 471 -77.79 77.14 -90.13
C SER A 471 -78.92 78.14 -90.32
N TYR A 472 -80.14 77.76 -89.96
CA TYR A 472 -81.33 78.63 -90.08
C TYR A 472 -81.66 79.32 -88.75
N PRO A 473 -81.97 80.63 -88.73
CA PRO A 473 -82.38 81.34 -87.52
C PRO A 473 -83.72 80.78 -86.98
N ASN A 474 -83.90 80.78 -85.64
CA ASN A 474 -85.12 80.37 -84.90
C ASN A 474 -85.38 78.86 -84.68
N GLY A 475 -84.43 77.98 -84.99
CA GLY A 475 -84.49 76.56 -84.59
C GLY A 475 -84.06 76.33 -83.14
N TYR A 476 -84.77 75.48 -82.39
CA TYR A 476 -84.36 75.05 -81.05
C TYR A 476 -84.77 73.61 -80.77
N ALA A 477 -84.04 72.95 -79.87
CA ALA A 477 -84.49 71.74 -79.23
C ALA A 477 -84.31 71.86 -77.71
N ARG A 478 -85.30 71.45 -76.93
CA ARG A 478 -85.24 71.47 -75.46
C ARG A 478 -86.00 70.30 -74.87
N LEU A 479 -85.50 69.79 -73.74
CA LEU A 479 -86.26 68.87 -72.91
C LEU A 479 -87.38 69.66 -72.23
N ILE A 480 -88.62 69.22 -72.39
CA ILE A 480 -89.78 69.82 -71.71
C ILE A 480 -90.21 69.00 -70.48
N ASP A 481 -89.88 67.71 -70.48
CA ASP A 481 -89.96 66.81 -69.34
C ASP A 481 -88.91 65.69 -69.51
N SER A 482 -88.91 64.69 -68.62
CA SER A 482 -87.91 63.63 -68.63
C SER A 482 -88.05 62.66 -69.80
N THR A 483 -89.17 62.63 -70.52
CA THR A 483 -89.44 61.68 -71.61
C THR A 483 -89.79 62.34 -72.94
N THR A 484 -89.74 63.67 -73.01
CA THR A 484 -90.14 64.43 -74.21
C THR A 484 -89.12 65.50 -74.59
N LEU A 485 -88.61 65.38 -75.82
CA LEU A 485 -87.82 66.40 -76.48
C LEU A 485 -88.72 67.23 -77.40
N GLN A 486 -88.78 68.53 -77.18
CA GLN A 486 -89.46 69.45 -78.07
C GLN A 486 -88.48 70.03 -79.09
N ILE A 487 -88.80 69.90 -80.38
CA ILE A 487 -88.01 70.46 -81.48
C ILE A 487 -88.86 71.45 -82.27
N ARG A 488 -88.28 72.62 -82.56
CA ARG A 488 -88.84 73.62 -83.48
C ARG A 488 -87.82 73.91 -84.58
N ALA A 489 -88.29 73.99 -85.82
CA ALA A 489 -87.49 74.30 -86.99
C ALA A 489 -88.10 75.44 -87.83
N ALA A 490 -87.25 76.25 -88.46
CA ALA A 490 -87.68 77.33 -89.35
C ALA A 490 -88.06 76.84 -90.75
N VAL A 491 -87.55 75.69 -91.19
CA VAL A 491 -87.77 75.10 -92.53
C VAL A 491 -88.13 73.63 -92.38
N TRP A 492 -88.99 73.13 -93.26
CA TRP A 492 -89.30 71.70 -93.35
C TRP A 492 -88.03 70.86 -93.57
N GLY A 493 -87.84 69.83 -92.74
CA GLY A 493 -86.71 68.91 -92.89
C GLY A 493 -86.64 67.86 -91.78
N THR A 494 -85.70 66.94 -91.95
CA THR A 494 -85.34 65.96 -90.92
C THR A 494 -84.18 66.50 -90.09
N TYR A 495 -84.39 66.62 -88.78
CA TYR A 495 -83.38 67.14 -87.86
C TYR A 495 -82.89 66.05 -86.94
N GLN A 496 -81.56 65.93 -86.84
CA GLN A 496 -80.90 65.04 -85.90
C GLN A 496 -80.81 65.70 -84.53
N TYR A 497 -80.96 64.89 -83.50
CA TYR A 497 -80.72 65.32 -82.13
C TYR A 497 -79.87 64.28 -81.40
N GLU A 498 -79.12 64.78 -80.43
CA GLU A 498 -78.38 63.97 -79.47
C GLU A 498 -78.69 64.49 -78.07
N ILE A 499 -79.06 63.59 -77.15
CA ILE A 499 -79.27 63.92 -75.74
C ILE A 499 -78.20 63.22 -74.95
N VAL A 500 -77.40 63.98 -74.22
CA VAL A 500 -76.28 63.48 -73.42
C VAL A 500 -76.63 63.65 -71.96
N GLU A 501 -76.87 62.54 -71.26
CA GLU A 501 -77.03 62.50 -69.80
C GLU A 501 -75.68 62.25 -69.13
N HIS A 502 -75.40 62.92 -68.01
CA HIS A 502 -74.19 62.76 -67.20
C HIS A 502 -74.52 62.11 -65.85
N TYR A 503 -73.52 61.50 -65.21
CA TYR A 503 -73.69 60.83 -63.92
C TYR A 503 -74.06 61.72 -62.75
#